data_AF-A0A6P0ZY02-F1
#
_entry.id   AF-A0A6P0ZY02-F1
#
_cell.length_a   1.000
_cell.length_b   1.000
_cell.length_c   1.000
_cell.angle_alpha   90.00
_cell.angle_beta   90.00
_cell.angle_gamma   90.00
#
_symmetry.space_group_name_H-M   'P 1'
#
loop_
_entity.id
_entity.type
_entity.pdbx_description
1 polymer ?
#
loop_
_entity_poly.entity_id
_entity_poly.type
_entity_poly.pdbx_seq_one_letter_code
_entity_poly.pdbx_strand_id
1 'polypeptide(L)'
;TTVKAGENNFSIVLTCQVGDGMLAAVSQESKLQLLGKPDTGEHGGQTEFITSKKVLDKNNLLQKTYIFPGKLRALMVMSDGVSEDYFPHNPGMLELYGDLVLNQIVNISQPDETEISQQLRNTHLGSRGGVEEAKHIFQDEVERILPDQSNEPKTVFIRSVGQYARELGKDVKEVVASSALLAAGRNQMCSQCHQMNPEEKLQLWLDSYYRRSSFDDRTLVVLYREDV
;
A
#
# COMPACT_ATOMS: atom_id res chain seq x y z
N THR A 1 11.93 15.44 -3.33
CA THR A 1 13.20 15.84 -3.99
C THR A 1 14.29 14.83 -3.68
N THR A 2 15.19 14.53 -4.61
CA THR A 2 16.38 13.70 -4.33
C THR A 2 17.54 14.60 -3.91
N VAL A 3 18.20 14.26 -2.80
CA VAL A 3 19.38 14.95 -2.28
C VAL A 3 20.54 13.96 -2.24
N LYS A 4 21.70 14.38 -2.76
CA LYS A 4 22.92 13.59 -2.74
C LYS A 4 23.72 13.95 -1.49
N ALA A 5 24.09 12.95 -0.68
CA ALA A 5 24.99 13.12 0.46
C ALA A 5 26.11 12.06 0.35
N GLY A 6 27.31 12.53 -0.01
CA GLY A 6 28.40 11.65 -0.41
C GLY A 6 28.07 10.87 -1.68
N GLU A 7 28.22 9.56 -1.65
CA GLU A 7 27.88 8.65 -2.76
C GLU A 7 26.40 8.21 -2.76
N ASN A 8 25.67 8.50 -1.69
CA ASN A 8 24.30 8.05 -1.52
C ASN A 8 23.27 9.09 -1.99
N ASN A 9 22.21 8.61 -2.63
CA ASN A 9 21.03 9.40 -2.97
C ASN A 9 19.92 9.15 -1.94
N PHE A 10 19.35 10.23 -1.42
CA PHE A 10 18.24 10.21 -0.47
C PHE A 10 17.05 10.94 -1.06
N SER A 11 15.85 10.53 -0.67
CA SER A 11 14.63 11.28 -0.89
C SER A 11 14.33 12.13 0.35
N ILE A 12 13.98 13.38 0.11
CA ILE A 12 13.34 14.25 1.10
C ILE A 12 11.90 14.45 0.67
N VAL A 13 10.98 14.06 1.57
CA VAL A 13 9.55 14.35 1.47
C VAL A 13 9.19 15.29 2.62
N LEU A 14 8.47 16.36 2.29
CA LEU A 14 7.87 17.28 3.22
C LEU A 14 6.37 17.24 2.99
N THR A 15 5.60 16.99 4.05
CA THR A 15 4.14 16.93 3.97
C THR A 15 3.55 17.91 4.97
N CYS A 16 2.43 18.52 4.61
CA CYS A 16 1.57 19.26 5.53
C CYS A 16 0.13 18.88 5.18
N GLN A 17 -0.57 18.29 6.14
CA GLN A 17 -1.90 17.73 5.94
C GLN A 17 -2.98 18.58 6.60
N VAL A 18 -4.12 18.68 5.91
CA VAL A 18 -5.41 19.09 6.46
C VAL A 18 -6.42 18.02 6.07
N GLY A 19 -7.29 17.62 6.98
CA GLY A 19 -8.23 16.52 6.81
C GLY A 19 -7.79 15.22 7.49
N ASP A 20 -8.59 14.18 7.31
CA ASP A 20 -8.57 12.90 8.00
C ASP A 20 -7.98 11.73 7.20
N GLY A 21 -7.60 11.97 5.94
CA GLY A 21 -6.82 11.00 5.15
C GLY A 21 -5.44 10.66 5.74
N MET A 22 -4.68 9.85 5.02
CA MET A 22 -3.37 9.39 5.48
C MET A 22 -2.27 9.60 4.46
N LEU A 23 -1.09 10.00 4.96
CA LEU A 23 0.16 10.00 4.21
C LEU A 23 1.16 9.07 4.88
N ALA A 24 1.77 8.18 4.11
CA ALA A 24 2.74 7.21 4.62
C ALA A 24 3.90 7.02 3.65
N ALA A 25 5.11 6.93 4.19
CA ALA A 25 6.30 6.54 3.45
C ALA A 25 6.79 5.16 3.90
N VAL A 26 7.18 4.33 2.93
CA VAL A 26 7.89 3.08 3.12
C VAL A 26 9.31 3.28 2.59
N SER A 27 10.31 3.00 3.43
CA SER A 27 11.72 3.05 3.02
C SER A 27 12.17 1.78 2.30
N GLN A 28 13.34 1.83 1.65
CA GLN A 28 13.97 0.63 1.06
C GLN A 28 14.35 -0.43 2.10
N GLU A 29 14.46 -0.06 3.37
CA GLU A 29 14.62 -0.98 4.50
C GLU A 29 13.27 -1.44 5.07
N SER A 30 12.17 -1.24 4.34
CA SER A 30 10.79 -1.61 4.72
C SER A 30 10.34 -1.02 6.06
N LYS A 31 10.84 0.18 6.39
CA LYS A 31 10.37 0.95 7.55
C LYS A 31 9.22 1.84 7.14
N LEU A 32 8.12 1.75 7.87
CA LEU A 32 6.97 2.62 7.74
C LEU A 32 7.19 3.91 8.55
N GLN A 33 6.89 5.06 7.94
CA GLN A 33 6.75 6.33 8.63
C GLN A 33 5.43 7.00 8.22
N LEU A 34 4.58 7.32 9.19
CA LEU A 34 3.41 8.16 8.95
C LEU A 34 3.86 9.62 8.78
N LEU A 35 3.32 10.30 7.77
CA LEU A 35 3.67 11.65 7.36
C LEU A 35 2.51 12.62 7.55
N GLY A 36 1.69 12.35 8.55
CA GLY A 36 0.54 13.12 8.91
C GLY A 36 -0.10 12.53 10.16
N LYS A 37 -0.90 13.35 10.81
CA LYS A 37 -1.86 12.90 11.80
C LYS A 37 -3.23 13.37 11.31
N PRO A 38 -4.17 12.43 11.05
CA PRO A 38 -5.54 12.77 10.70
C PRO A 38 -6.11 13.83 11.62
N ASP A 39 -6.80 14.81 11.04
CA ASP A 39 -7.57 15.77 11.80
C ASP A 39 -8.77 15.06 12.44
N THR A 40 -8.87 15.16 13.76
CA THR A 40 -10.10 14.78 14.47
C THR A 40 -10.93 16.04 14.63
N GLY A 41 -12.05 16.14 13.92
CA GLY A 41 -12.96 17.27 14.08
C GLY A 41 -13.43 17.42 15.52
N GLU A 42 -13.62 18.65 15.99
CA GLU A 42 -14.26 18.90 17.31
C GLU A 42 -15.78 18.63 17.24
N HIS A 43 -16.36 18.84 16.05
CA HIS A 43 -17.76 18.59 15.71
C HIS A 43 -17.87 17.94 14.32
N GLY A 44 -18.89 17.10 14.09
CA GLY A 44 -19.13 16.50 12.78
C GLY A 44 -19.41 17.56 11.70
N GLY A 45 -18.69 17.48 10.57
CA GLY A 45 -18.86 18.40 9.43
C GLY A 45 -17.99 19.67 9.47
N GLN A 46 -16.98 19.74 10.32
CA GLN A 46 -16.04 20.87 10.34
C GLN A 46 -15.09 20.80 9.13
N THR A 47 -15.11 21.83 8.28
CA THR A 47 -14.17 21.98 7.16
C THR A 47 -13.17 23.08 7.48
N GLU A 48 -11.89 22.73 7.60
CA GLU A 48 -10.80 23.69 7.62
C GLU A 48 -10.09 23.70 6.26
N PHE A 49 -9.87 24.89 5.71
CA PHE A 49 -9.12 25.04 4.46
C PHE A 49 -7.64 25.27 4.75
N ILE A 50 -6.76 24.77 3.89
CA ILE A 50 -5.32 25.03 3.98
C ILE A 50 -4.99 26.53 3.92
N THR A 51 -5.84 27.33 3.28
CA THR A 51 -5.71 28.79 3.15
C THR A 51 -6.27 29.55 4.35
N SER A 52 -6.89 28.87 5.32
CA SER A 52 -7.45 29.51 6.50
C SER A 52 -6.33 30.08 7.38
N LYS A 53 -6.59 31.23 8.02
CA LYS A 53 -5.61 31.90 8.87
C LYS A 53 -5.08 31.02 10.00
N LYS A 54 -5.94 30.17 10.57
CA LYS A 54 -5.59 29.22 11.62
C LYS A 54 -4.63 28.15 11.09
N VAL A 55 -4.93 27.59 9.91
CA VAL A 55 -4.07 26.56 9.31
C VAL A 55 -2.71 27.14 8.91
N LEU A 56 -2.70 28.34 8.32
CA LEU A 56 -1.49 29.05 7.90
C LEU A 56 -0.71 29.69 9.05
N ASP A 57 -1.19 29.59 10.30
CA ASP A 57 -0.42 30.03 11.45
C ASP A 57 0.91 29.27 11.51
N LYS A 58 2.00 29.99 11.78
CA LYS A 58 3.35 29.43 11.76
C LYS A 58 3.48 28.24 12.71
N ASN A 59 2.91 28.31 13.91
CA ASN A 59 3.02 27.23 14.88
C ASN A 59 2.21 26.01 14.42
N ASN A 60 1.02 26.24 13.85
CA ASN A 60 0.21 25.16 13.29
C ASN A 60 0.92 24.46 12.13
N LEU A 61 1.45 25.22 11.16
CA LEU A 61 2.21 24.66 10.04
C LEU A 61 3.41 23.84 10.51
N LEU A 62 4.18 24.33 11.49
CA LEU A 62 5.32 23.61 12.04
C LEU A 62 4.92 22.28 12.70
N GLN A 63 3.79 22.25 13.41
CA GLN A 63 3.27 21.03 14.06
C GLN A 63 2.68 20.03 13.05
N LYS A 64 2.16 20.53 11.93
CA LYS A 64 1.55 19.73 10.86
C LYS A 64 2.53 19.34 9.76
N THR A 65 3.77 19.85 9.80
CA THR A 65 4.79 19.52 8.82
C THR A 65 5.60 18.30 9.25
N TYR A 66 5.55 17.23 8.45
CA TYR A 66 6.34 16.02 8.67
C TYR A 66 7.43 15.91 7.61
N ILE A 67 8.55 15.28 8.00
CA ILE A 67 9.71 15.12 7.14
C ILE A 67 10.09 13.64 7.07
N PHE A 68 10.24 13.11 5.85
CA PHE A 68 10.90 11.83 5.60
C PHE A 68 12.27 12.07 4.95
N PRO A 69 13.38 11.88 5.68
CA PRO A 69 14.71 11.79 5.11
C PRO A 69 15.12 10.31 4.96
N GLY A 70 15.23 9.81 3.73
CA GLY A 70 15.64 8.41 3.55
C GLY A 70 15.59 7.90 2.11
N LYS A 71 15.97 6.64 1.92
CA LYS A 71 15.77 5.95 0.63
C LYS A 71 14.31 5.55 0.52
N LEU A 72 13.53 6.36 -0.19
CA LEU A 72 12.09 6.14 -0.36
C LEU A 72 11.86 4.96 -1.32
N ARG A 73 11.09 3.98 -0.88
CA ARG A 73 10.54 2.92 -1.73
C ARG A 73 9.16 3.28 -2.24
N ALA A 74 8.27 3.73 -1.36
CA ALA A 74 6.93 4.19 -1.73
C ALA A 74 6.47 5.35 -0.84
N LEU A 75 5.78 6.32 -1.43
CA LEU A 75 5.00 7.35 -0.77
C LEU A 75 3.53 7.13 -1.17
N MET A 76 2.68 6.92 -0.18
CA MET A 76 1.25 6.69 -0.36
C MET A 76 0.50 7.88 0.25
N VAL A 77 -0.42 8.46 -0.52
CA VAL A 77 -1.32 9.55 -0.12
C VAL A 77 -2.73 9.09 -0.42
N MET A 78 -3.61 9.11 0.59
CA MET A 78 -4.94 8.53 0.44
C MET A 78 -5.99 9.26 1.27
N SER A 79 -7.26 9.14 0.84
CA SER A 79 -8.41 9.50 1.66
C SER A 79 -8.62 8.50 2.80
N ASP A 80 -9.39 8.90 3.79
CA ASP A 80 -9.91 8.06 4.87
C ASP A 80 -10.74 6.87 4.34
N GLY A 81 -11.44 7.04 3.21
CA GLY A 81 -12.07 5.97 2.44
C GLY A 81 -11.16 4.77 2.11
N VAL A 82 -9.84 4.97 2.09
CA VAL A 82 -8.84 3.89 1.97
C VAL A 82 -8.10 3.64 3.28
N SER A 83 -7.65 4.67 4.00
CA SER A 83 -6.78 4.47 5.15
C SER A 83 -7.45 3.83 6.36
N GLU A 84 -8.78 3.95 6.49
CA GLU A 84 -9.56 3.32 7.55
C GLU A 84 -9.63 1.79 7.41
N ASP A 85 -9.48 1.25 6.18
CA ASP A 85 -9.40 -0.21 5.95
C ASP A 85 -8.17 -0.87 6.56
N TYR A 86 -7.23 -0.05 7.01
CA TYR A 86 -5.95 -0.44 7.56
C TYR A 86 -5.72 0.20 8.92
N PHE A 87 -6.79 0.44 9.68
CA PHE A 87 -6.66 0.85 11.08
C PHE A 87 -6.21 -0.33 11.97
N PRO A 88 -5.27 -0.12 12.92
CA PRO A 88 -4.50 1.10 13.15
C PRO A 88 -3.46 1.33 12.03
N HIS A 89 -3.34 2.58 11.58
CA HIS A 89 -2.50 2.92 10.41
C HIS A 89 -1.02 2.51 10.55
N ASN A 90 -0.53 2.34 11.77
CA ASN A 90 0.73 1.65 12.03
C ASN A 90 0.45 0.38 12.83
N PRO A 91 0.69 -0.83 12.28
CA PRO A 91 1.42 -1.11 11.04
C PRO A 91 0.58 -1.16 9.77
N GLY A 92 -0.73 -0.87 9.80
CA GLY A 92 -1.64 -1.14 8.67
C GLY A 92 -1.24 -0.54 7.32
N MET A 93 -0.56 0.62 7.28
CA MET A 93 -0.03 1.17 6.01
C MET A 93 1.04 0.28 5.37
N LEU A 94 1.75 -0.54 6.15
CA LEU A 94 2.67 -1.55 5.63
C LEU A 94 1.92 -2.73 5.00
N GLU A 95 0.75 -3.07 5.56
CA GLU A 95 -0.15 -4.07 4.98
C GLU A 95 -0.72 -3.57 3.65
N LEU A 96 -1.17 -2.31 3.58
CA LEU A 96 -1.59 -1.68 2.32
C LEU A 96 -0.50 -1.78 1.26
N TYR A 97 0.74 -1.39 1.61
CA TYR A 97 1.85 -1.51 0.67
C TYR A 97 2.05 -2.95 0.18
N GLY A 98 1.99 -3.94 1.08
CA GLY A 98 2.11 -5.34 0.70
C GLY A 98 0.96 -5.83 -0.18
N ASP A 99 -0.29 -5.47 0.12
CA ASP A 99 -1.47 -5.79 -0.70
C ASP A 99 -1.29 -5.22 -2.13
N LEU A 100 -0.85 -3.97 -2.27
CA LEU A 100 -0.57 -3.38 -3.58
C LEU A 100 0.51 -4.14 -4.36
N VAL A 101 1.53 -4.66 -3.68
CA VAL A 101 2.58 -5.48 -4.33
C VAL A 101 2.06 -6.84 -4.73
N LEU A 102 1.35 -7.56 -3.84
CA LEU A 102 0.83 -8.91 -4.13
C LEU A 102 -0.17 -8.90 -5.30
N ASN A 103 -0.94 -7.82 -5.42
CA ASN A 103 -1.89 -7.59 -6.52
C ASN A 103 -1.26 -6.92 -7.76
N GLN A 104 0.07 -6.76 -7.78
CA GLN A 104 0.85 -6.25 -8.91
C GLN A 104 0.52 -4.82 -9.36
N ILE A 105 0.05 -4.00 -8.42
CA ILE A 105 -0.17 -2.56 -8.61
C ILE A 105 1.15 -1.82 -8.38
N VAL A 106 1.90 -2.21 -7.35
CA VAL A 106 3.26 -1.72 -7.11
C VAL A 106 4.25 -2.77 -7.59
N ASN A 107 5.14 -2.38 -8.51
CA ASN A 107 6.22 -3.24 -8.96
C ASN A 107 7.36 -3.27 -7.94
N ILE A 108 8.00 -4.44 -7.86
CA ILE A 108 9.24 -4.67 -7.12
C ILE A 108 10.22 -5.38 -8.04
N SER A 109 11.51 -5.26 -7.73
CA SER A 109 12.56 -6.00 -8.43
C SER A 109 12.31 -7.48 -8.29
N GLN A 110 12.42 -8.20 -9.41
CA GLN A 110 12.19 -9.63 -9.43
C GLN A 110 13.43 -10.35 -8.91
N PRO A 111 13.35 -11.01 -7.75
CA PRO A 111 14.44 -11.84 -7.28
C PRO A 111 14.53 -13.10 -8.13
N ASP A 112 15.69 -13.74 -8.11
CA ASP A 112 15.88 -14.99 -8.82
C ASP A 112 15.10 -16.14 -8.14
N GLU A 113 14.84 -17.20 -8.90
CA GLU A 113 14.06 -18.33 -8.42
C GLU A 113 14.75 -19.10 -7.27
N THR A 114 16.08 -19.00 -7.17
CA THR A 114 16.86 -19.63 -6.11
C THR A 114 16.65 -18.90 -4.79
N GLU A 115 16.67 -17.56 -4.82
CA GLU A 115 16.39 -16.70 -3.67
C GLU A 115 14.95 -16.92 -3.18
N ILE A 116 13.97 -16.96 -4.09
CA ILE A 116 12.57 -17.26 -3.77
C ILE A 116 12.45 -18.62 -3.10
N SER A 117 13.04 -19.65 -3.69
CA SER A 117 13.04 -21.00 -3.15
C SER A 117 13.71 -21.08 -1.77
N GLN A 118 14.82 -20.37 -1.57
CA GLN A 118 15.55 -20.35 -0.31
C GLN A 118 14.74 -19.66 0.80
N GLN A 119 14.09 -18.54 0.52
CA GLN A 119 13.26 -17.83 1.50
C GLN A 119 12.04 -18.67 1.88
N LEU A 120 11.35 -19.28 0.92
CA LEU A 120 10.16 -20.09 1.17
C LEU A 120 10.44 -21.34 2.00
N ARG A 121 11.62 -21.97 1.88
CA ARG A 121 11.99 -23.13 2.72
C ARG A 121 11.95 -22.85 4.22
N ASN A 122 12.11 -21.59 4.62
CA ASN A 122 12.08 -21.16 6.01
C ASN A 122 10.69 -20.66 6.45
N THR A 123 9.64 -21.02 5.73
CA THR A 123 8.24 -20.64 5.98
C THR A 123 7.38 -21.90 6.06
N HIS A 124 6.17 -21.79 6.62
CA HIS A 124 5.25 -22.94 6.70
C HIS A 124 4.83 -23.48 5.32
N LEU A 125 4.82 -22.64 4.27
CA LEU A 125 4.46 -23.06 2.92
C LEU A 125 5.59 -23.77 2.18
N GLY A 126 6.85 -23.57 2.59
CA GLY A 126 8.03 -24.34 2.17
C GLY A 126 8.49 -24.20 0.71
N SER A 127 7.60 -23.85 -0.21
CA SER A 127 7.83 -23.81 -1.66
C SER A 127 6.76 -23.00 -2.40
N ARG A 128 6.98 -22.70 -3.68
CA ARG A 128 5.94 -22.10 -4.54
C ARG A 128 4.70 -22.97 -4.68
N GLY A 129 4.88 -24.29 -4.72
CA GLY A 129 3.76 -25.23 -4.77
C GLY A 129 2.84 -25.06 -3.55
N GLY A 130 3.43 -24.95 -2.36
CA GLY A 130 2.68 -24.67 -1.13
C GLY A 130 1.97 -23.32 -1.14
N VAL A 131 2.59 -22.28 -1.72
CA VAL A 131 1.94 -20.97 -1.92
C VAL A 131 0.72 -21.07 -2.84
N GLU A 132 0.84 -21.84 -3.92
CA GLU A 132 -0.27 -22.01 -4.88
C GLU A 132 -1.40 -22.87 -4.30
N GLU A 133 -1.09 -23.90 -3.53
CA GLU A 133 -2.08 -24.73 -2.82
C GLU A 133 -2.85 -23.91 -1.76
N ALA A 134 -2.14 -23.05 -1.01
CA ALA A 134 -2.71 -22.21 0.04
C ALA A 134 -3.39 -20.93 -0.48
N LYS A 135 -3.36 -20.64 -1.80
CA LYS A 135 -3.79 -19.35 -2.36
C LYS A 135 -5.19 -18.90 -1.93
N HIS A 136 -6.11 -19.84 -1.80
CA HIS A 136 -7.51 -19.58 -1.44
C HIS A 136 -7.69 -19.07 -0.01
N ILE A 137 -6.66 -19.16 0.85
CA ILE A 137 -6.69 -18.69 2.23
C ILE A 137 -6.34 -17.19 2.32
N PHE A 138 -5.55 -16.70 1.37
CA PHE A 138 -5.08 -15.31 1.34
C PHE A 138 -5.53 -14.53 0.10
N GLN A 139 -6.52 -15.06 -0.63
CA GLN A 139 -7.08 -14.50 -1.85
C GLN A 139 -8.59 -14.58 -1.79
N ASP A 140 -9.24 -13.42 -1.79
CA ASP A 140 -10.68 -13.29 -1.79
C ASP A 140 -11.21 -13.07 -3.21
N GLU A 141 -12.31 -13.74 -3.55
CA GLU A 141 -13.07 -13.49 -4.77
C GLU A 141 -14.08 -12.36 -4.51
N VAL A 142 -13.99 -11.28 -5.27
CA VAL A 142 -14.74 -10.05 -5.04
C VAL A 142 -15.50 -9.64 -6.29
N GLU A 143 -16.82 -9.46 -6.16
CA GLU A 143 -17.68 -8.93 -7.21
C GLU A 143 -17.67 -7.40 -7.19
N ARG A 144 -17.28 -6.79 -8.32
CA ARG A 144 -17.22 -5.34 -8.53
C ARG A 144 -18.59 -4.81 -8.94
N ILE A 145 -18.94 -3.64 -8.42
CA ILE A 145 -20.15 -2.91 -8.82
C ILE A 145 -19.85 -2.17 -10.12
N LEU A 146 -20.31 -2.74 -11.24
CA LEU A 146 -20.13 -2.18 -12.57
C LEU A 146 -21.49 -1.92 -13.24
N PRO A 147 -21.57 -0.96 -14.18
CA PRO A 147 -22.74 -0.85 -15.06
C PRO A 147 -22.99 -2.15 -15.83
N ASP A 148 -24.25 -2.48 -16.10
CA ASP A 148 -24.66 -3.74 -16.75
C ASP A 148 -23.97 -4.04 -18.08
N GLN A 149 -23.56 -3.00 -18.81
CA GLN A 149 -22.92 -3.08 -20.14
C GLN A 149 -21.39 -2.94 -20.09
N SER A 150 -20.75 -3.04 -18.92
CA SER A 150 -19.30 -2.93 -18.81
C SER A 150 -18.59 -4.16 -19.40
N ASN A 151 -17.52 -3.91 -20.15
CA ASN A 151 -16.60 -4.94 -20.64
C ASN A 151 -15.47 -5.25 -19.64
N GLU A 152 -15.47 -4.58 -18.48
CA GLU A 152 -14.48 -4.82 -17.43
C GLU A 152 -14.73 -6.14 -16.68
N PRO A 153 -13.70 -6.70 -16.03
CA PRO A 153 -13.87 -7.87 -15.17
C PRO A 153 -14.86 -7.57 -14.03
N LYS A 154 -15.98 -8.31 -14.01
CA LYS A 154 -16.97 -8.25 -12.92
C LYS A 154 -16.44 -8.85 -11.62
N THR A 155 -15.64 -9.90 -11.73
CA THR A 155 -15.05 -10.57 -10.58
C THR A 155 -13.54 -10.39 -10.62
N VAL A 156 -12.97 -10.05 -9.48
CA VAL A 156 -11.52 -9.92 -9.28
C VAL A 156 -11.09 -10.71 -8.05
N PHE A 157 -9.85 -11.17 -8.06
CA PHE A 157 -9.24 -11.91 -6.96
C PHE A 157 -8.23 -11.02 -6.24
N ILE A 158 -8.52 -10.64 -5.00
CA ILE A 158 -7.67 -9.72 -4.23
C ILE A 158 -6.88 -10.50 -3.19
N ARG A 159 -5.55 -10.36 -3.21
CA ARG A 159 -4.65 -10.97 -2.22
C ARG A 159 -4.40 -10.05 -1.04
N SER A 160 -4.40 -10.62 0.16
CA SER A 160 -4.02 -9.92 1.40
C SER A 160 -2.66 -10.39 1.92
N VAL A 161 -1.71 -9.47 2.05
CA VAL A 161 -0.39 -9.72 2.66
C VAL A 161 -0.52 -10.10 4.13
N GLY A 162 -1.56 -9.60 4.83
CA GLY A 162 -1.85 -9.98 6.22
C GLY A 162 -2.20 -11.46 6.36
N GLN A 163 -3.10 -11.97 5.50
CA GLN A 163 -3.42 -13.40 5.44
C GLN A 163 -2.21 -14.21 4.95
N TYR A 164 -1.54 -13.76 3.89
CA TYR A 164 -0.38 -14.45 3.33
C TYR A 164 0.77 -14.59 4.33
N ALA A 165 1.07 -13.54 5.10
CA ALA A 165 2.09 -13.58 6.14
C ALA A 165 1.78 -14.61 7.23
N ARG A 166 0.51 -14.73 7.64
CA ARG A 166 0.06 -15.78 8.58
C ARG A 166 0.30 -17.17 8.02
N GLU A 167 -0.05 -17.39 6.75
CA GLU A 167 0.19 -18.68 6.08
C GLU A 167 1.68 -19.00 5.94
N LEU A 168 2.54 -18.01 5.78
CA LEU A 168 4.00 -18.19 5.82
C LEU A 168 4.55 -18.46 7.23
N GLY A 169 3.80 -18.15 8.29
CA GLY A 169 4.31 -18.13 9.65
C GLY A 169 5.24 -16.95 9.93
N LYS A 170 4.94 -15.80 9.34
CA LYS A 170 5.76 -14.57 9.36
C LYS A 170 4.92 -13.36 9.75
N ASP A 171 5.59 -12.33 10.25
CA ASP A 171 4.96 -11.02 10.40
C ASP A 171 4.90 -10.28 9.04
N VAL A 172 3.88 -9.43 8.85
CA VAL A 172 3.76 -8.58 7.64
C VAL A 172 5.04 -7.81 7.37
N LYS A 173 5.70 -7.31 8.42
CA LYS A 173 6.96 -6.58 8.30
C LYS A 173 8.09 -7.45 7.74
N GLU A 174 8.17 -8.72 8.12
CA GLU A 174 9.17 -9.64 7.58
C GLU A 174 8.89 -9.94 6.11
N VAL A 175 7.62 -10.16 5.74
CA VAL A 175 7.22 -10.40 4.35
C VAL A 175 7.52 -9.18 3.48
N VAL A 176 7.13 -7.99 3.91
CA VAL A 176 7.38 -6.74 3.17
C VAL A 176 8.88 -6.37 3.10
N ALA A 177 9.69 -6.88 4.01
CA ALA A 177 11.15 -6.74 3.95
C ALA A 177 11.82 -7.67 2.93
N SER A 178 11.12 -8.69 2.44
CA SER A 178 11.65 -9.68 1.49
C SER A 178 10.96 -9.56 0.14
N SER A 179 11.70 -9.05 -0.86
CA SER A 179 11.25 -9.06 -2.27
C SER A 179 10.91 -10.48 -2.74
N ALA A 180 11.65 -11.49 -2.27
CA ALA A 180 11.44 -12.88 -2.59
C ALA A 180 10.11 -13.44 -2.05
N LEU A 181 9.77 -13.16 -0.79
CA LEU A 181 8.47 -13.56 -0.24
C LEU A 181 7.32 -12.81 -0.92
N LEU A 182 7.46 -11.50 -1.15
CA LEU A 182 6.47 -10.74 -1.92
C LEU A 182 6.30 -11.31 -3.33
N ALA A 183 7.39 -11.61 -4.04
CA ALA A 183 7.36 -12.16 -5.40
C ALA A 183 6.71 -13.55 -5.45
N ALA A 184 6.93 -14.38 -4.43
CA ALA A 184 6.26 -15.69 -4.31
C ALA A 184 4.74 -15.56 -4.16
N GLY A 185 4.28 -14.56 -3.40
CA GLY A 185 2.86 -14.32 -3.13
C GLY A 185 2.11 -13.55 -4.21
N ARG A 186 2.77 -13.08 -5.27
CA ARG A 186 2.13 -12.28 -6.34
C ARG A 186 1.23 -13.12 -7.24
N ASN A 187 0.08 -12.57 -7.63
CA ASN A 187 -0.74 -13.11 -8.72
C ASN A 187 -1.61 -12.01 -9.34
N GLN A 188 -2.16 -12.25 -10.52
CA GLN A 188 -3.05 -11.31 -11.18
C GLN A 188 -4.44 -11.34 -10.55
N MET A 189 -5.09 -10.17 -10.48
CA MET A 189 -6.47 -10.07 -9.99
C MET A 189 -7.48 -10.64 -10.98
N CYS A 190 -7.12 -10.75 -12.26
CA CYS A 190 -8.00 -11.14 -13.36
C CYS A 190 -7.18 -11.64 -14.56
N SER A 191 -7.82 -12.33 -15.51
CA SER A 191 -7.12 -12.83 -16.71
C SER A 191 -6.62 -11.68 -17.60
N GLN A 192 -7.39 -10.59 -17.70
CA GLN A 192 -7.08 -9.40 -18.48
C GLN A 192 -5.94 -8.55 -17.88
N CYS A 193 -5.64 -8.74 -16.60
CA CYS A 193 -4.71 -7.90 -15.83
C CYS A 193 -3.26 -7.98 -16.35
N HIS A 194 -2.92 -8.98 -17.18
CA HIS A 194 -1.62 -9.07 -17.86
C HIS A 194 -1.38 -7.95 -18.87
N GLN A 195 -2.45 -7.36 -19.42
CA GLN A 195 -2.38 -6.28 -20.41
C GLN A 195 -2.54 -4.90 -19.77
N MET A 196 -2.84 -4.86 -18.47
CA MET A 196 -3.12 -3.63 -17.75
C MET A 196 -1.85 -3.01 -17.16
N ASN A 197 -1.78 -1.69 -17.20
CA ASN A 197 -0.75 -0.93 -16.51
C ASN A 197 -1.06 -0.82 -14.99
N PRO A 198 -0.13 -0.30 -14.16
CA PRO A 198 -0.35 -0.14 -12.73
C PRO A 198 -1.58 0.70 -12.36
N GLU A 199 -1.88 1.78 -13.09
CA GLU A 199 -3.02 2.65 -12.81
C GLU A 199 -4.37 1.98 -13.07
N GLU A 200 -4.50 1.19 -14.13
CA GLU A 200 -5.70 0.38 -14.42
C GLU A 200 -5.91 -0.69 -13.36
N LYS A 201 -4.83 -1.35 -12.90
CA LYS A 201 -4.91 -2.31 -11.79
C LYS A 201 -5.31 -1.64 -10.49
N LEU A 202 -4.78 -0.45 -10.20
CA LEU A 202 -5.16 0.31 -9.02
C LEU A 202 -6.66 0.64 -9.05
N GLN A 203 -7.19 1.04 -10.21
CA GLN A 203 -8.63 1.29 -10.37
C GLN A 203 -9.44 0.01 -10.11
N LEU A 204 -9.07 -1.13 -10.69
CA LEU A 204 -9.73 -2.41 -10.41
C LEU A 204 -9.74 -2.74 -8.91
N TRP A 205 -8.63 -2.50 -8.23
CA TRP A 205 -8.47 -2.78 -6.80
C TRP A 205 -9.31 -1.85 -5.93
N LEU A 206 -9.32 -0.54 -6.22
CA LEU A 206 -10.15 0.44 -5.50
C LEU A 206 -11.65 0.13 -5.68
N ASP A 207 -12.06 -0.19 -6.90
CA ASP A 207 -13.45 -0.53 -7.24
C ASP A 207 -13.91 -1.88 -6.68
N SER A 208 -12.98 -2.73 -6.23
CA SER A 208 -13.32 -4.01 -5.60
C SER A 208 -14.00 -3.81 -4.25
N TYR A 209 -13.71 -2.72 -3.53
CA TYR A 209 -14.16 -2.53 -2.15
C TYR A 209 -13.90 -3.75 -1.24
N TYR A 210 -12.85 -4.55 -1.50
CA TYR A 210 -12.62 -5.81 -0.78
C TYR A 210 -12.49 -5.63 0.75
N ARG A 211 -12.00 -4.46 1.17
CA ARG A 211 -12.16 -3.94 2.54
C ARG A 211 -13.09 -2.75 2.51
N ARG A 212 -14.01 -2.67 3.48
CA ARG A 212 -15.01 -1.60 3.54
C ARG A 212 -15.26 -1.15 4.98
N SER A 213 -14.31 -0.39 5.50
CA SER A 213 -14.35 0.19 6.85
C SER A 213 -14.87 1.63 6.82
N SER A 214 -14.79 2.31 5.68
CA SER A 214 -15.41 3.61 5.41
C SER A 214 -16.36 3.53 4.20
N PHE A 215 -17.30 4.49 4.14
CA PHE A 215 -18.25 4.69 3.04
C PHE A 215 -17.88 5.88 2.15
N ASP A 216 -16.78 6.58 2.46
CA ASP A 216 -16.32 7.75 1.72
C ASP A 216 -15.62 7.37 0.42
N ASP A 217 -15.45 8.38 -0.44
CA ASP A 217 -14.78 8.21 -1.72
C ASP A 217 -13.34 7.72 -1.54
N ARG A 218 -12.96 6.73 -2.35
CA ARG A 218 -11.67 6.06 -2.26
C ARG A 218 -10.68 6.68 -3.22
N THR A 219 -9.73 7.44 -2.68
CA THR A 219 -8.63 8.01 -3.46
C THR A 219 -7.30 7.49 -2.91
N LEU A 220 -6.44 6.99 -3.79
CA LEU A 220 -5.09 6.57 -3.44
C LEU A 220 -4.12 6.99 -4.56
N VAL A 221 -3.06 7.68 -4.16
CA VAL A 221 -1.90 8.00 -5.01
C VAL A 221 -0.68 7.31 -4.43
N VAL A 222 0.03 6.56 -5.28
CA VAL A 222 1.26 5.87 -4.91
C VAL A 222 2.39 6.32 -5.81
N LEU A 223 3.40 6.93 -5.20
CA LEU A 223 4.68 7.23 -5.85
C LEU A 223 5.69 6.20 -5.36
N TYR A 224 6.12 5.29 -6.22
CA TYR A 224 7.09 4.25 -5.86
C TYR A 224 8.32 4.27 -6.76
N ARG A 225 9.40 3.66 -6.25
CA ARG A 225 10.63 3.41 -7.00
C ARG A 225 10.79 1.91 -7.17
N GLU A 226 11.00 1.48 -8.40
CA GLU A 226 11.50 0.14 -8.66
C GLU A 226 12.95 0.10 -8.13
N ASP A 227 13.26 -0.86 -7.28
CA ASP A 227 14.63 -1.00 -6.76
C ASP A 227 15.54 -1.33 -7.97
N VAL A 228 16.51 -0.46 -8.26
CA VAL A 228 17.44 -0.59 -9.39
C VAL A 228 18.53 -1.60 -9.07
#